data_AF-A0A7S3LJ64-F1
#
_entry.id   AF-A0A7S3LJ64-F1
#
_cell.length_a   1.000
_cell.length_b   1.000
_cell.length_c   1.000
_cell.angle_alpha   90.00
_cell.angle_beta   90.00
_cell.angle_gamma   90.00
#
_symmetry.space_group_name_H-M   'P 1'
#
loop_
_entity.id
_entity.type
_entity.pdbx_description
1 polymer ?
#
loop_
_entity_poly.entity_id
_entity_poly.type
_entity_poly.pdbx_seq_one_letter_code
_entity_poly.pdbx_strand_id
1 'polypeptide(L)'
;KVGGDGKAGVGRNSDTVETETIGINELIELIRSTTKIPERSLAGDSPLFMSIDHCFPIKGKGTVLTGTVMSGTAKVGDTVEFPELTLERKVKSIQMFHRSVETASQGDRCAVLVKDLNAKLIERGLVVTPGSVKKLHGAVVLVRKVKYFQRPCPSNSKIHITIGHSTILSSVIFFGGDELRSLAKECVGKQLPNVDFDASKDWPYDEELRAGGKNAGGPVLQWALLLFETPCMCQDTSMVIGSRLDLDINVKACRIAFYGKIALSLSPDDIADLSKFKIYKSKERDCGVDRITDSHNVIGKNLLSKESDLSRVIGLKVYTKDNDEGRIESSFGKTGKFKIYFPNGVTKPVQKGDTLKMPLKKFVFALQEDKKKLLQG
;
A
#
# COMPACT_ATOMS: atom_id res chain seq x y z
N LYS A 1 29.15 80.39 -13.06
CA LYS A 1 28.00 81.28 -13.36
C LYS A 1 27.13 80.50 -14.34
N VAL A 2 25.93 80.04 -14.08
CA VAL A 2 24.75 80.43 -13.26
C VAL A 2 24.05 79.08 -12.95
N GLY A 3 23.49 78.69 -11.79
CA GLY A 3 22.64 79.38 -10.82
C GLY A 3 21.19 78.85 -10.93
N GLY A 4 20.69 78.20 -9.87
CA GLY A 4 19.25 77.94 -9.56
C GLY A 4 18.62 76.71 -10.23
N ASP A 5 18.18 75.66 -9.53
CA ASP A 5 17.13 75.45 -8.50
C ASP A 5 15.79 74.96 -9.07
N GLY A 6 15.34 73.80 -8.58
CA GLY A 6 14.06 73.18 -8.93
C GLY A 6 13.92 71.75 -8.39
N LYS A 7 13.75 71.61 -7.07
CA LYS A 7 13.38 70.35 -6.38
C LYS A 7 11.97 69.89 -6.77
N ALA A 8 11.82 68.61 -7.10
CA ALA A 8 10.62 67.83 -6.81
C ALA A 8 11.05 66.43 -6.35
N GLY A 9 10.76 66.13 -5.08
CA GLY A 9 11.32 64.99 -4.35
C GLY A 9 10.74 63.63 -4.73
N VAL A 10 11.59 62.62 -4.61
CA VAL A 10 11.19 61.25 -4.26
C VAL A 10 12.16 60.83 -3.16
N GLY A 11 11.70 60.93 -1.91
CA GLY A 11 12.45 60.39 -0.78
C GLY A 11 12.54 58.87 -0.92
N ARG A 12 13.74 58.35 -1.16
CA ARG A 12 14.06 56.96 -0.85
C ARG A 12 14.20 56.88 0.66
N ASN A 13 13.20 56.31 1.33
CA ASN A 13 13.39 55.77 2.67
C ASN A 13 14.41 54.63 2.56
N SER A 14 15.65 54.92 2.89
CA SER A 14 16.71 53.93 3.08
C SER A 14 16.76 53.53 4.55
N ASP A 15 15.67 52.92 5.03
CA ASP A 15 15.64 52.21 6.31
C ASP A 15 15.46 50.71 6.01
N THR A 16 16.42 50.14 5.27
CA THR A 16 16.63 48.69 5.34
C THR A 16 17.35 48.42 6.65
N VAL A 17 16.57 48.12 7.68
CA VAL A 17 17.10 47.46 8.88
C VAL A 17 17.73 46.16 8.40
N GLU A 18 19.05 46.11 8.29
CA GLU A 18 19.78 44.86 8.11
C GLU A 18 19.52 44.02 9.37
N THR A 19 18.53 43.14 9.30
CA THR A 19 18.35 42.10 10.31
C THR A 19 19.61 41.25 10.34
N GLU A 20 20.46 41.48 11.33
CA GLU A 20 21.67 40.71 11.57
C GLU A 20 21.29 39.24 11.74
N THR A 21 21.87 38.38 10.90
CA THR A 21 21.50 36.95 10.88
C THR A 21 22.27 36.20 11.96
N ILE A 22 21.60 35.90 13.08
CA ILE A 22 22.21 35.20 14.23
C ILE A 22 22.22 33.69 13.98
N GLY A 23 23.38 33.04 14.15
CA GLY A 23 23.50 31.56 14.18
C GLY A 23 23.59 30.85 12.81
N ILE A 24 23.60 31.58 11.69
CA ILE A 24 23.65 30.96 10.34
C ILE A 24 24.94 30.17 10.12
N ASN A 25 26.10 30.69 10.55
CA ASN A 25 27.37 29.99 10.37
C ASN A 25 27.41 28.66 11.15
N GLU A 26 26.90 28.64 12.37
CA GLU A 26 26.79 27.43 13.18
C GLU A 26 25.88 26.40 12.51
N LEU A 27 24.77 26.84 11.93
CA LEU A 27 23.87 25.98 11.18
C LEU A 27 24.54 25.40 9.93
N ILE A 28 25.33 26.18 9.19
CA ILE A 28 26.06 25.71 8.02
C ILE A 28 27.04 24.60 8.42
N GLU A 29 27.82 24.82 9.48
CA GLU A 29 28.78 23.81 9.95
C GLU A 29 28.08 22.57 10.51
N LEU A 30 26.92 22.73 11.16
CA LEU A 30 26.11 21.62 11.60
C LEU A 30 25.59 20.79 10.40
N ILE A 31 25.10 21.43 9.34
CA ILE A 31 24.65 20.73 8.12
C ILE A 31 25.83 19.98 7.49
N ARG A 32 27.00 20.63 7.36
CA ARG A 32 28.19 20.01 6.78
C ARG A 32 28.66 18.78 7.56
N SER A 33 28.68 18.87 8.89
CA SER A 33 29.14 17.79 9.76
C SER A 33 28.15 16.63 9.92
N THR A 34 26.84 16.88 9.74
CA THR A 34 25.79 15.86 9.91
C THR A 34 25.32 15.22 8.61
N THR A 35 25.62 15.82 7.45
CA THR A 35 25.20 15.29 6.14
C THR A 35 25.95 14.01 5.81
N LYS A 36 25.20 12.92 5.63
CA LYS A 36 25.73 11.65 5.13
C LYS A 36 25.30 11.46 3.68
N ILE A 37 26.29 11.31 2.80
CA ILE A 37 26.01 10.99 1.39
C ILE A 37 25.66 9.50 1.32
N PRO A 38 24.47 9.14 0.80
CA PRO A 38 24.12 7.74 0.62
C PRO A 38 25.02 7.11 -0.45
N GLU A 39 25.18 5.79 -0.38
CA GLU A 39 25.78 5.04 -1.47
C GLU A 39 24.91 5.20 -2.72
N ARG A 40 25.52 5.74 -3.78
CA ARG A 40 24.86 5.97 -5.06
C ARG A 40 25.15 4.76 -5.95
N SER A 41 24.12 4.20 -6.58
CA SER A 41 24.27 3.12 -7.56
C SER A 41 25.20 3.54 -8.69
N LEU A 42 26.05 2.64 -9.16
CA LEU A 42 26.92 2.92 -10.29
C LEU A 42 26.08 3.05 -11.57
N ALA A 43 26.64 3.74 -12.57
CA ALA A 43 25.97 3.92 -13.84
C ALA A 43 25.72 2.56 -14.51
N GLY A 44 24.46 2.26 -14.81
CA GLY A 44 24.04 1.01 -15.46
C GLY A 44 23.43 -0.04 -14.53
N ASP A 45 23.49 0.15 -13.21
CA ASP A 45 22.95 -0.82 -12.23
C ASP A 45 21.41 -0.83 -12.17
N SER A 46 20.78 0.28 -12.54
CA SER A 46 19.32 0.44 -12.47
C SER A 46 18.80 1.31 -13.62
N PRO A 47 17.52 1.14 -14.03
CA PRO A 47 16.91 2.01 -15.02
C PRO A 47 16.86 3.46 -14.52
N LEU A 48 16.94 4.40 -15.47
CA LEU A 48 16.77 5.81 -15.20
C LEU A 48 15.39 6.05 -14.59
N PHE A 49 15.36 6.74 -13.45
CA PHE A 49 14.16 7.32 -12.89
C PHE A 49 14.49 8.71 -12.37
N MET A 50 14.03 9.73 -13.08
CA MET A 50 14.24 11.13 -12.75
C MET A 50 12.90 11.79 -12.44
N SER A 51 12.81 12.43 -11.28
CA SER A 51 11.63 13.21 -10.90
C SER A 51 11.81 14.64 -11.41
N ILE A 52 10.83 15.11 -12.19
CA ILE A 52 10.78 16.47 -12.76
C ILE A 52 10.02 17.38 -11.80
N ASP A 53 10.59 18.56 -11.54
CA ASP A 53 9.95 19.61 -10.75
C ASP A 53 9.51 20.84 -11.56
N HIS A 54 10.21 21.13 -12.67
CA HIS A 54 9.82 22.21 -13.58
C HIS A 54 10.08 21.82 -15.04
N CYS A 55 9.28 22.40 -15.93
CA CYS A 55 9.39 22.25 -17.37
C CYS A 55 9.15 23.59 -18.05
N PHE A 56 10.02 23.97 -18.99
CA PHE A 56 9.85 25.20 -19.75
C PHE A 56 10.44 25.10 -21.17
N PRO A 57 9.84 25.76 -22.17
CA PRO A 57 10.34 25.73 -23.53
C PRO A 57 11.50 26.73 -23.71
N ILE A 58 12.46 26.37 -24.57
CA ILE A 58 13.47 27.29 -25.11
C ILE A 58 13.26 27.40 -26.62
N LYS A 59 12.89 28.60 -27.07
CA LYS A 59 12.60 28.90 -28.49
C LYS A 59 13.75 28.41 -29.38
N GLY A 60 13.42 27.57 -30.36
CA GLY A 60 14.37 27.02 -31.34
C GLY A 60 15.31 25.92 -30.81
N LYS A 61 15.33 25.62 -29.50
CA LYS A 61 16.20 24.57 -28.94
C LYS A 61 15.46 23.30 -28.56
N GLY A 62 14.24 23.44 -28.01
CA GLY A 62 13.44 22.34 -27.46
C GLY A 62 12.84 22.72 -26.11
N THR A 63 12.59 21.74 -25.26
CA THR A 63 12.00 21.89 -23.93
C THR A 63 12.96 21.39 -22.86
N VAL A 64 13.17 22.19 -21.82
CA VAL A 64 14.05 21.88 -20.70
C VAL A 64 13.23 21.38 -19.53
N LEU A 65 13.71 20.30 -18.93
CA LEU A 65 13.15 19.64 -17.76
C LEU A 65 14.18 19.71 -16.64
N THR A 66 13.83 20.29 -15.51
CA THR A 66 14.70 20.28 -14.32
C THR A 66 14.18 19.27 -13.31
N GLY A 67 15.11 18.54 -12.70
CA GLY A 67 14.72 17.49 -11.78
C GLY A 67 15.91 16.83 -11.11
N THR A 68 15.62 15.76 -10.36
CA THR A 68 16.61 14.98 -9.62
C THR A 68 16.56 13.53 -10.08
N VAL A 69 17.73 12.96 -10.39
CA VAL A 69 17.86 11.54 -10.73
C VAL A 69 17.75 10.72 -9.45
N MET A 70 16.69 9.91 -9.31
CA MET A 70 16.45 9.09 -8.12
C MET A 70 17.08 7.70 -8.24
N SER A 71 17.21 7.17 -9.47
CA SER A 71 17.93 5.92 -9.78
C SER A 71 18.48 5.95 -11.21
N GLY A 72 19.47 5.10 -11.48
CA GLY A 72 20.08 4.94 -12.78
C GLY A 72 20.92 6.13 -13.23
N THR A 73 21.02 6.31 -14.55
CA THR A 73 21.83 7.36 -15.17
C THR A 73 21.14 7.86 -16.43
N ALA A 74 21.15 9.17 -16.62
CA ALA A 74 20.75 9.81 -17.87
C ALA A 74 22.01 10.19 -18.66
N LYS A 75 22.08 9.82 -19.94
CA LYS A 75 23.18 10.19 -20.83
C LYS A 75 22.68 10.99 -22.02
N VAL A 76 23.52 11.89 -22.52
CA VAL A 76 23.25 12.59 -23.78
C VAL A 76 23.11 11.57 -24.91
N GLY A 77 22.02 11.69 -25.68
CA GLY A 77 21.68 10.78 -26.75
C GLY A 77 20.78 9.61 -26.35
N ASP A 78 20.50 9.40 -25.06
CA ASP A 78 19.56 8.36 -24.64
C ASP A 78 18.13 8.68 -25.07
N THR A 79 17.34 7.64 -25.33
CA THR A 79 15.89 7.75 -25.44
C THR A 79 15.28 7.58 -24.04
N VAL A 80 14.45 8.53 -23.64
CA VAL A 80 13.74 8.54 -22.37
C VAL A 80 12.24 8.61 -22.59
N GLU A 81 11.48 7.99 -21.69
CA GLU A 81 10.02 7.97 -21.70
C GLU A 81 9.46 8.98 -20.69
N PHE A 82 8.33 9.59 -21.04
CA PHE A 82 7.43 10.35 -20.19
C PHE A 82 6.18 9.50 -19.96
N PRO A 83 6.13 8.69 -18.89
CA PRO A 83 5.09 7.67 -18.72
C PRO A 83 3.68 8.26 -18.75
N GLU A 84 3.48 9.41 -18.11
CA GLU A 84 2.19 10.09 -18.03
C GLU A 84 1.67 10.57 -19.39
N LEU A 85 2.55 10.73 -20.38
CA LEU A 85 2.24 11.18 -21.73
C LEU A 85 2.34 10.05 -22.78
N THR A 86 2.77 8.86 -22.38
CA THR A 86 3.07 7.72 -23.28
C THR A 86 3.93 8.15 -24.47
N LEU A 87 5.02 8.87 -24.17
CA LEU A 87 5.84 9.56 -25.17
C LEU A 87 7.32 9.30 -24.92
N GLU A 88 8.08 9.07 -25.99
CA GLU A 88 9.53 8.96 -25.92
C GLU A 88 10.23 10.15 -26.57
N ARG A 89 11.33 10.62 -25.98
CA ARG A 89 12.19 11.65 -26.56
C ARG A 89 13.66 11.35 -26.37
N LYS A 90 14.48 11.87 -27.29
CA LYS A 90 15.93 11.78 -27.19
C LYS A 90 16.50 12.93 -26.37
N VAL A 91 17.38 12.61 -25.42
CA VAL A 91 18.13 13.59 -24.64
C VAL A 91 19.14 14.30 -25.55
N LYS A 92 19.00 15.62 -25.68
CA LYS A 92 19.87 16.44 -26.54
C LYS A 92 21.09 16.98 -25.79
N SER A 93 20.91 17.39 -24.55
CA SER A 93 21.99 17.89 -23.69
C SER A 93 21.57 17.83 -22.23
N ILE A 94 22.55 17.68 -21.34
CA ILE A 94 22.36 17.71 -19.90
C ILE A 94 23.21 18.86 -19.34
N GLN A 95 22.66 19.64 -18.41
CA GLN A 95 23.39 20.69 -17.71
C GLN A 95 23.26 20.54 -16.19
N MET A 96 24.37 20.77 -15.49
CA MET A 96 24.47 20.75 -14.03
C MET A 96 25.54 21.75 -13.59
N PHE A 97 25.31 22.49 -12.50
CA PHE A 97 26.23 23.53 -11.99
C PHE A 97 26.73 24.52 -13.07
N HIS A 98 25.81 25.00 -13.92
CA HIS A 98 26.10 25.91 -15.05
C HIS A 98 27.07 25.36 -16.11
N ARG A 99 27.26 24.04 -16.17
CA ARG A 99 28.15 23.36 -17.12
C ARG A 99 27.37 22.29 -17.88
N SER A 100 27.75 22.08 -19.15
CA SER A 100 27.28 20.93 -19.91
C SER A 100 28.00 19.67 -19.44
N VAL A 101 27.25 18.59 -19.27
CA VAL A 101 27.76 17.28 -18.85
C VAL A 101 27.22 16.19 -19.79
N GLU A 102 27.98 15.12 -19.96
CA GLU A 102 27.57 13.98 -20.80
C GLU A 102 26.61 13.03 -20.08
N THR A 103 26.68 12.98 -18.75
CA THR A 103 25.87 12.09 -17.91
C THR A 103 25.41 12.78 -16.62
N ALA A 104 24.30 12.30 -16.06
CA ALA A 104 23.83 12.62 -14.72
C ALA A 104 23.40 11.33 -14.01
N SER A 105 23.82 11.15 -12.76
CA SER A 105 23.68 9.91 -11.99
C SER A 105 22.78 10.09 -10.77
N GLN A 106 22.44 9.00 -10.07
CA GLN A 106 21.63 9.04 -8.86
C GLN A 106 22.09 10.12 -7.88
N GLY A 107 21.15 10.95 -7.42
CA GLY A 107 21.37 12.07 -6.50
C GLY A 107 21.73 13.39 -7.19
N ASP A 108 21.99 13.40 -8.50
CA ASP A 108 22.28 14.62 -9.23
C ASP A 108 21.00 15.38 -9.57
N ARG A 109 21.03 16.70 -9.36
CA ARG A 109 20.02 17.62 -9.85
C ARG A 109 20.49 18.23 -11.16
N CYS A 110 19.79 17.95 -12.26
CA CYS A 110 20.21 18.37 -13.59
C CYS A 110 19.05 18.96 -14.40
N ALA A 111 19.42 19.66 -15.48
CA ALA A 111 18.53 20.13 -16.52
C ALA A 111 18.74 19.31 -17.78
N VAL A 112 17.67 18.67 -18.26
CA VAL A 112 17.66 17.81 -19.45
C VAL A 112 16.91 18.52 -20.56
N LEU A 113 17.55 18.70 -21.71
CA LEU A 113 16.92 19.28 -22.91
C LEU A 113 16.45 18.15 -23.84
N VAL A 114 15.17 18.19 -24.22
CA VAL A 114 14.56 17.30 -25.21
C VAL A 114 13.95 18.12 -26.36
N LYS A 115 13.80 17.52 -27.54
CA LYS A 115 13.08 18.14 -28.66
C LYS A 115 11.60 17.77 -28.65
N ASP A 116 10.77 18.60 -29.30
CA ASP A 116 9.38 18.29 -29.66
C ASP A 116 8.49 17.82 -28.49
N LEU A 117 8.70 18.39 -27.30
CA LEU A 117 7.84 18.21 -26.13
C LEU A 117 7.13 19.53 -25.84
N ASN A 118 5.81 19.52 -25.76
CA ASN A 118 5.06 20.70 -25.34
C ASN A 118 5.16 20.84 -23.81
N ALA A 119 5.84 21.88 -23.34
CA ALA A 119 6.04 22.14 -21.91
C ALA A 119 4.73 22.28 -21.11
N LYS A 120 3.62 22.66 -21.76
CA LYS A 120 2.31 22.79 -21.09
C LYS A 120 1.68 21.44 -20.70
N LEU A 121 2.18 20.32 -21.24
CA LEU A 121 1.64 18.99 -20.95
C LEU A 121 2.23 18.39 -19.67
N ILE A 122 3.32 18.96 -19.14
CA ILE A 122 4.01 18.43 -17.97
C ILE A 122 4.53 19.58 -17.11
N GLU A 123 4.04 19.68 -15.89
CA GLU A 123 4.57 20.61 -14.89
C GLU A 123 5.52 19.88 -13.94
N ARG A 124 5.04 18.76 -13.37
CA ARG A 124 5.79 17.78 -12.58
C ARG A 124 5.49 16.39 -13.11
N GLY A 125 6.44 15.48 -13.03
CA GLY A 125 6.28 14.13 -13.56
C GLY A 125 7.55 13.31 -13.49
N LEU A 126 7.62 12.28 -14.33
CA LEU A 126 8.76 11.38 -14.40
C LEU A 126 9.40 11.40 -15.79
N VAL A 127 10.72 11.24 -15.81
CA VAL A 127 11.51 10.87 -16.98
C VAL A 127 12.20 9.57 -16.65
N VAL A 128 11.97 8.54 -17.45
CA VAL A 128 12.41 7.19 -17.12
C VAL A 128 13.02 6.48 -18.32
N THR A 129 13.71 5.37 -18.07
CA THR A 129 14.04 4.43 -19.15
C THR A 129 12.74 3.86 -19.73
N PRO A 130 12.56 3.82 -21.06
CA PRO A 130 11.34 3.29 -21.66
C PRO A 130 10.92 1.91 -21.13
N GLY A 131 9.65 1.77 -20.77
CA GLY A 131 9.05 0.54 -20.23
C GLY A 131 9.45 0.19 -18.79
N SER A 132 10.29 1.00 -18.13
CA SER A 132 10.77 0.70 -16.76
C SER A 132 9.76 1.03 -15.66
N VAL A 133 8.74 1.84 -15.96
CA VAL A 133 7.67 2.22 -15.03
C VAL A 133 6.34 1.75 -15.59
N LYS A 134 5.52 1.16 -14.72
CA LYS A 134 4.23 0.59 -15.10
C LYS A 134 3.08 1.46 -14.57
N LYS A 135 1.95 1.37 -15.25
CA LYS A 135 0.67 1.97 -14.83
C LYS A 135 -0.06 1.02 -13.88
N LEU A 136 -0.16 1.39 -12.62
CA LEU A 136 -0.82 0.60 -11.58
C LEU A 136 -2.28 1.05 -11.43
N HIS A 137 -3.20 0.09 -11.31
CA HIS A 137 -4.62 0.33 -11.00
C HIS A 137 -4.95 -0.02 -9.53
N GLY A 138 -3.99 -0.64 -8.86
CA GLY A 138 -4.02 -0.95 -7.44
C GLY A 138 -2.71 -1.61 -7.03
N ALA A 139 -2.60 -1.94 -5.75
CA ALA A 139 -1.43 -2.63 -5.22
C ALA A 139 -1.77 -3.40 -3.93
N VAL A 140 -1.05 -4.50 -3.68
CA VAL A 140 -0.91 -5.06 -2.34
C VAL A 140 0.33 -4.49 -1.71
N VAL A 141 0.18 -3.90 -0.52
CA VAL A 141 1.23 -3.13 0.17
C VAL A 141 1.43 -3.68 1.57
N LEU A 142 2.67 -3.92 1.97
CA LEU A 142 3.01 -4.19 3.37
C LEU A 142 3.01 -2.87 4.13
N VAL A 143 2.08 -2.70 5.07
CA VAL A 143 1.86 -1.42 5.76
C VAL A 143 2.18 -1.50 7.24
N ARG A 144 2.59 -0.34 7.78
CA ARG A 144 2.73 -0.07 9.20
C ARG A 144 1.98 1.21 9.57
N LYS A 145 1.13 1.14 10.59
CA LYS A 145 0.45 2.31 11.15
C LYS A 145 1.44 3.32 11.72
N VAL A 146 1.23 4.59 11.44
CA VAL A 146 1.98 5.68 12.06
C VAL A 146 1.49 5.88 13.48
N LYS A 147 2.39 5.83 14.46
CA LYS A 147 2.06 5.92 15.89
C LYS A 147 1.31 7.20 16.31
N TYR A 148 1.47 8.29 15.57
CA TYR A 148 0.83 9.58 15.85
C TYR A 148 -0.58 9.68 15.27
N PHE A 149 -0.98 8.76 14.40
CA PHE A 149 -2.33 8.70 13.86
C PHE A 149 -3.24 7.93 14.81
N GLN A 150 -4.05 8.68 15.55
CA GLN A 150 -4.90 8.14 16.61
C GLN A 150 -6.31 7.74 16.15
N ARG A 151 -6.67 8.04 14.91
CA ARG A 151 -8.03 7.80 14.41
C ARG A 151 -8.21 6.37 13.93
N PRO A 152 -9.46 5.87 13.91
CA PRO A 152 -9.76 4.62 13.23
C PRO A 152 -9.52 4.79 11.73
N CYS A 153 -9.07 3.71 11.08
CA CYS A 153 -8.96 3.64 9.63
C CYS A 153 -9.55 2.30 9.21
N PRO A 154 -10.89 2.23 9.04
CA PRO A 154 -11.56 0.99 8.75
C PRO A 154 -11.26 0.51 7.32
N SER A 155 -11.27 -0.80 7.14
CA SER A 155 -11.27 -1.42 5.82
C SER A 155 -12.54 -0.99 5.02
N ASN A 156 -12.43 -0.98 3.69
CA ASN A 156 -13.40 -0.43 2.73
C ASN A 156 -13.61 1.09 2.79
N SER A 157 -12.75 1.83 3.50
CA SER A 157 -12.79 3.29 3.46
C SER A 157 -11.89 3.85 2.36
N LYS A 158 -12.16 5.09 1.95
CA LYS A 158 -11.30 5.83 1.03
C LYS A 158 -10.16 6.52 1.78
N ILE A 159 -8.97 6.51 1.22
CA ILE A 159 -7.78 7.17 1.77
C ILE A 159 -6.93 7.73 0.64
N HIS A 160 -6.24 8.85 0.89
CA HIS A 160 -5.28 9.40 -0.06
C HIS A 160 -4.00 8.58 0.01
N ILE A 161 -3.57 8.07 -1.13
CA ILE A 161 -2.38 7.27 -1.31
C ILE A 161 -1.36 8.10 -2.08
N THR A 162 -0.23 8.41 -1.45
CA THR A 162 0.90 9.08 -2.08
C THR A 162 1.94 8.05 -2.48
N ILE A 163 2.31 8.05 -3.76
CA ILE A 163 3.31 7.17 -4.36
C ILE A 163 4.20 8.04 -5.24
N GLY A 164 5.49 8.12 -4.89
CA GLY A 164 6.41 9.06 -5.52
C GLY A 164 5.92 10.50 -5.40
N HIS A 165 5.66 11.15 -6.54
CA HIS A 165 5.19 12.54 -6.61
C HIS A 165 3.66 12.64 -6.80
N SER A 166 2.97 11.52 -6.98
CA SER A 166 1.53 11.47 -7.23
C SER A 166 0.76 11.17 -5.96
N THR A 167 -0.42 11.79 -5.81
CA THR A 167 -1.37 11.49 -4.73
C THR A 167 -2.73 11.19 -5.34
N ILE A 168 -3.25 10.00 -5.05
CA ILE A 168 -4.48 9.46 -5.63
C ILE A 168 -5.43 9.01 -4.53
N LEU A 169 -6.73 8.99 -4.80
CA LEU A 169 -7.71 8.43 -3.87
C LEU A 169 -7.80 6.91 -4.08
N SER A 170 -7.90 6.15 -3.00
CA SER A 170 -7.96 4.69 -3.05
C SER A 170 -8.90 4.12 -2.00
N SER A 171 -9.62 3.06 -2.35
CA SER A 171 -10.29 2.20 -1.37
C SER A 171 -9.28 1.21 -0.80
N VAL A 172 -9.23 1.08 0.53
CA VAL A 172 -8.26 0.21 1.22
C VAL A 172 -8.94 -0.93 1.97
N ILE A 173 -8.37 -2.14 1.87
CA ILE A 173 -8.74 -3.31 2.67
C ILE A 173 -7.50 -3.82 3.40
N PHE A 174 -7.56 -3.90 4.73
CA PHE A 174 -6.49 -4.43 5.58
C PHE A 174 -6.71 -5.91 5.86
N PHE A 175 -5.61 -6.68 5.94
CA PHE A 175 -5.65 -8.12 6.18
C PHE A 175 -4.30 -8.69 6.63
N GLY A 176 -4.32 -9.91 7.15
CA GLY A 176 -3.13 -10.71 7.46
C GLY A 176 -2.33 -10.26 8.68
N GLY A 177 -2.90 -9.40 9.54
CA GLY A 177 -2.17 -8.82 10.67
C GLY A 177 -1.61 -9.86 11.65
N ASP A 178 -2.36 -10.93 11.94
CA ASP A 178 -1.94 -11.95 12.90
C ASP A 178 -0.90 -12.92 12.30
N GLU A 179 -0.97 -13.22 11.00
CA GLU A 179 0.01 -14.02 10.26
C GLU A 179 1.36 -13.31 10.15
N LEU A 180 1.36 -11.98 10.10
CA LEU A 180 2.57 -11.16 9.99
C LEU A 180 3.22 -10.85 11.34
N ARG A 181 2.71 -11.40 12.46
CA ARG A 181 3.19 -11.08 13.81
C ARG A 181 4.68 -11.40 14.03
N SER A 182 5.17 -12.51 13.48
CA SER A 182 6.60 -12.87 13.58
C SER A 182 7.47 -11.86 12.83
N LEU A 183 7.13 -11.57 11.57
CA LEU A 183 7.81 -10.55 10.76
C LEU A 183 7.78 -9.17 11.43
N ALA A 184 6.64 -8.79 12.01
CA ALA A 184 6.49 -7.51 12.70
C ALA A 184 7.47 -7.36 13.87
N LYS A 185 7.76 -8.44 14.60
CA LYS A 185 8.75 -8.46 15.70
C LYS A 185 10.18 -8.27 15.20
N GLU A 186 10.53 -8.89 14.08
CA GLU A 186 11.88 -8.79 13.49
C GLU A 186 12.18 -7.40 12.93
N CYS A 187 11.14 -6.69 12.47
CA CYS A 187 11.23 -5.37 11.85
C CYS A 187 11.04 -4.18 12.82
N VAL A 188 11.11 -4.38 14.13
CA VAL A 188 11.02 -3.28 15.11
C VAL A 188 12.26 -2.40 15.01
N GLY A 189 12.06 -1.08 14.88
CA GLY A 189 13.15 -0.11 14.76
C GLY A 189 13.94 -0.18 13.45
N LYS A 190 13.53 -1.05 12.52
CA LYS A 190 14.17 -1.23 11.20
C LYS A 190 13.25 -0.72 10.08
N GLN A 191 13.83 -0.55 8.90
CA GLN A 191 13.07 -0.28 7.68
C GLN A 191 12.13 -1.45 7.35
N LEU A 192 11.05 -1.17 6.62
CA LEU A 192 10.15 -2.22 6.15
C LEU A 192 10.89 -3.10 5.14
N PRO A 193 10.82 -4.44 5.30
CA PRO A 193 11.42 -5.38 4.37
C PRO A 193 10.68 -5.34 3.03
N ASN A 194 11.39 -5.74 1.96
CA ASN A 194 10.74 -6.10 0.72
C ASN A 194 10.32 -7.57 0.86
N VAL A 195 9.02 -7.83 0.83
CA VAL A 195 8.46 -9.18 1.02
C VAL A 195 7.47 -9.42 -0.10
N ASP A 196 7.63 -10.55 -0.77
CA ASP A 196 6.72 -10.96 -1.83
C ASP A 196 5.38 -11.37 -1.24
N PHE A 197 4.30 -11.01 -1.94
CA PHE A 197 2.96 -11.35 -1.52
C PHE A 197 2.52 -12.70 -2.10
N ASP A 198 2.22 -13.66 -1.23
CA ASP A 198 1.64 -14.95 -1.63
C ASP A 198 0.12 -14.86 -1.76
N ALA A 199 -0.35 -14.77 -3.01
CA ALA A 199 -1.79 -14.74 -3.34
C ALA A 199 -2.47 -16.11 -3.22
N SER A 200 -1.73 -17.21 -3.14
CA SER A 200 -2.30 -18.56 -3.04
C SER A 200 -2.82 -18.87 -1.64
N LYS A 201 -2.24 -18.21 -0.63
CA LYS A 201 -2.56 -18.33 0.79
C LYS A 201 -3.87 -17.63 1.15
N ASP A 202 -4.61 -18.24 2.07
CA ASP A 202 -5.77 -17.62 2.70
C ASP A 202 -5.32 -16.60 3.75
N TRP A 203 -5.82 -15.37 3.65
CA TRP A 203 -5.49 -14.30 4.59
C TRP A 203 -6.73 -13.82 5.36
N PRO A 204 -6.68 -13.70 6.70
CA PRO A 204 -7.79 -13.17 7.48
C PRO A 204 -7.92 -11.67 7.25
N TYR A 205 -9.16 -11.25 7.06
CA TYR A 205 -9.55 -9.86 6.95
C TYR A 205 -9.40 -9.13 8.29
N ASP A 206 -8.81 -7.94 8.27
CA ASP A 206 -8.80 -7.03 9.41
C ASP A 206 -9.87 -5.94 9.20
N GLU A 207 -10.69 -5.69 10.22
CA GLU A 207 -11.75 -4.66 10.14
C GLU A 207 -11.18 -3.24 10.02
N GLU A 208 -9.95 -3.02 10.50
CA GLU A 208 -9.27 -1.73 10.43
C GLU A 208 -7.74 -1.83 10.49
N LEU A 209 -7.07 -0.71 10.27
CA LEU A 209 -5.65 -0.52 10.50
C LEU A 209 -5.32 -0.55 12.01
N ARG A 210 -4.65 -1.61 12.43
CA ARG A 210 -4.32 -1.91 13.82
C ARG A 210 -3.09 -1.12 14.29
N ALA A 211 -3.15 -0.65 15.52
CA ALA A 211 -1.99 -0.06 16.18
C ALA A 211 -1.12 -1.18 16.78
N GLY A 212 0.20 -1.03 16.63
CA GLY A 212 1.15 -1.82 17.40
C GLY A 212 1.48 -1.17 18.75
N GLY A 213 2.02 -1.94 19.68
CA GLY A 213 2.47 -1.45 20.98
C GLY A 213 2.37 -2.51 22.07
N LYS A 214 2.96 -2.23 23.25
CA LYS A 214 2.90 -3.14 24.41
C LYS A 214 1.47 -3.49 24.79
N ASN A 215 0.58 -2.50 24.78
CA ASN A 215 -0.85 -2.67 25.11
C ASN A 215 -1.65 -3.37 23.99
N ALA A 216 -1.08 -3.52 22.79
CA ALA A 216 -1.72 -4.13 21.63
C ALA A 216 -1.12 -5.52 21.29
N GLY A 217 -0.38 -6.12 22.22
CA GLY A 217 0.22 -7.44 22.04
C GLY A 217 1.48 -7.46 21.14
N GLY A 218 2.13 -6.31 20.95
CA GLY A 218 3.40 -6.19 20.23
C GLY A 218 3.33 -5.33 18.96
N PRO A 219 4.40 -5.32 18.15
CA PRO A 219 4.42 -4.66 16.86
C PRO A 219 3.46 -5.34 15.87
N VAL A 220 2.88 -4.55 14.98
CA VAL A 220 1.92 -5.03 13.98
C VAL A 220 2.35 -4.56 12.59
N LEU A 221 2.29 -5.48 11.64
CA LEU A 221 2.32 -5.24 10.20
C LEU A 221 1.03 -5.82 9.63
N GLN A 222 0.51 -5.21 8.57
CA GLN A 222 -0.66 -5.70 7.85
C GLN A 222 -0.39 -5.62 6.37
N TRP A 223 -1.06 -6.46 5.59
CA TRP A 223 -1.24 -6.19 4.18
C TRP A 223 -2.36 -5.19 4.00
N ALA A 224 -2.23 -4.35 2.97
CA ALA A 224 -3.28 -3.47 2.50
C ALA A 224 -3.48 -3.70 1.00
N LEU A 225 -4.69 -4.09 0.60
CA LEU A 225 -5.12 -4.09 -0.79
C LEU A 225 -5.66 -2.70 -1.10
N LEU A 226 -4.95 -1.99 -1.96
CA LEU A 226 -5.28 -0.66 -2.44
C LEU A 226 -5.90 -0.77 -3.83
N LEU A 227 -7.13 -0.25 -3.97
CA LEU A 227 -7.82 -0.15 -5.24
C LEU A 227 -7.87 1.32 -5.62
N PHE A 228 -7.16 1.72 -6.66
CA PHE A 228 -7.00 3.13 -7.01
C PHE A 228 -8.21 3.63 -7.80
N GLU A 229 -8.68 4.84 -7.51
CA GLU A 229 -9.72 5.48 -8.32
C GLU A 229 -9.19 5.93 -9.68
N THR A 230 -7.96 6.45 -9.69
CA THR A 230 -7.22 6.80 -10.89
C THR A 230 -5.90 6.04 -10.92
N PRO A 231 -5.50 5.49 -12.08
CA PRO A 231 -4.23 4.79 -12.16
C PRO A 231 -3.04 5.71 -11.94
N CYS A 232 -1.95 5.19 -11.39
CA CYS A 232 -0.71 5.94 -11.17
C CYS A 232 0.52 5.26 -11.78
N MET A 233 1.49 6.06 -12.20
CA MET A 233 2.79 5.57 -12.70
C MET A 233 3.75 5.37 -11.54
N CYS A 234 4.35 4.18 -11.42
CA CYS A 234 5.18 3.83 -10.28
C CYS A 234 6.23 2.75 -10.61
N GLN A 235 7.40 2.81 -9.96
CA GLN A 235 8.36 1.70 -9.94
C GLN A 235 7.87 0.58 -9.02
N ASP A 236 8.23 -0.65 -9.36
CA ASP A 236 8.02 -1.81 -8.48
C ASP A 236 8.72 -1.58 -7.12
N THR A 237 8.12 -2.05 -6.02
CA THR A 237 8.60 -1.88 -4.63
C THR A 237 8.65 -0.46 -4.04
N SER A 238 8.05 0.53 -4.72
CA SER A 238 8.02 1.91 -4.23
C SER A 238 7.37 2.05 -2.85
N MET A 239 7.80 3.09 -2.13
CA MET A 239 7.18 3.47 -0.86
C MET A 239 5.81 4.08 -1.10
N VAL A 240 4.87 3.73 -0.22
CA VAL A 240 3.50 4.21 -0.22
C VAL A 240 3.21 4.89 1.10
N ILE A 241 2.52 6.03 1.06
CA ILE A 241 2.04 6.73 2.25
C ILE A 241 0.52 6.86 2.16
N GLY A 242 -0.19 6.36 3.18
CA GLY A 242 -1.63 6.51 3.31
C GLY A 242 -1.98 7.66 4.25
N SER A 243 -2.77 8.62 3.79
CA SER A 243 -3.13 9.84 4.52
C SER A 243 -4.62 10.20 4.43
N ARG A 244 -5.15 10.78 5.51
CA ARG A 244 -6.48 11.40 5.58
C ARG A 244 -6.34 12.90 5.36
N LEU A 245 -6.32 13.32 4.10
CA LEU A 245 -6.18 14.74 3.72
C LEU A 245 -7.51 15.47 3.62
N ASP A 246 -8.62 14.74 3.77
CA ASP A 246 -10.00 15.20 3.86
C ASP A 246 -10.34 15.93 5.18
N LEU A 247 -9.39 15.95 6.11
CA LEU A 247 -9.55 16.52 7.44
C LEU A 247 -9.33 18.04 7.41
N ASP A 248 -10.16 18.75 8.18
CA ASP A 248 -10.03 20.20 8.35
C ASP A 248 -8.60 20.61 8.76
N ILE A 249 -8.11 21.68 8.13
CA ILE A 249 -6.73 22.13 8.24
C ILE A 249 -6.36 22.59 9.66
N ASN A 250 -7.34 23.01 10.45
CA ASN A 250 -7.14 23.48 11.83
C ASN A 250 -7.05 22.34 12.83
N VAL A 251 -7.35 21.10 12.42
CA VAL A 251 -7.31 19.97 13.33
C VAL A 251 -5.86 19.60 13.64
N LYS A 252 -5.49 19.79 14.91
CA LYS A 252 -4.16 19.48 15.47
C LYS A 252 -3.97 17.97 15.69
N ALA A 253 -4.04 17.19 14.62
CA ALA A 253 -3.80 15.75 14.66
C ALA A 253 -2.97 15.30 13.45
N CYS A 254 -2.20 14.22 13.63
CA CYS A 254 -1.50 13.60 12.52
C CYS A 254 -2.51 13.08 11.50
N ARG A 255 -2.27 13.39 10.21
CA ARG A 255 -3.11 12.98 9.08
C ARG A 255 -2.54 11.79 8.31
N ILE A 256 -1.30 11.41 8.59
CA ILE A 256 -0.63 10.30 7.93
C ILE A 256 -0.97 9.02 8.69
N ALA A 257 -1.79 8.15 8.10
CA ALA A 257 -2.29 6.94 8.75
C ALA A 257 -1.27 5.81 8.76
N PHE A 258 -0.61 5.56 7.63
CA PHE A 258 0.37 4.48 7.49
C PHE A 258 1.41 4.82 6.44
N TYR A 259 2.51 4.07 6.48
CA TYR A 259 3.48 3.98 5.40
C TYR A 259 3.73 2.51 5.08
N GLY A 260 4.17 2.21 3.86
CA GLY A 260 4.34 0.86 3.39
C GLY A 260 5.22 0.74 2.16
N LYS A 261 5.40 -0.48 1.70
CA LYS A 261 6.07 -0.79 0.43
C LYS A 261 5.19 -1.69 -0.43
N ILE A 262 5.16 -1.42 -1.73
CA ILE A 262 4.44 -2.25 -2.70
C ILE A 262 5.07 -3.64 -2.74
N ALA A 263 4.26 -4.68 -2.56
CA ALA A 263 4.65 -6.07 -2.71
C ALA A 263 4.09 -6.69 -4.00
N LEU A 264 2.93 -6.21 -4.47
CA LEU A 264 2.34 -6.64 -5.72
C LEU A 264 1.63 -5.47 -6.41
N SER A 265 1.94 -5.24 -7.67
CA SER A 265 1.28 -4.27 -8.55
C SER A 265 0.06 -4.92 -9.22
N LEU A 266 -1.06 -4.19 -9.36
CA LEU A 266 -2.28 -4.70 -9.99
C LEU A 266 -2.55 -4.07 -11.35
N SER A 267 -2.81 -4.95 -12.32
CA SER A 267 -3.27 -4.62 -13.68
C SER A 267 -4.79 -4.38 -13.72
N PRO A 268 -5.34 -3.84 -14.82
CA PRO A 268 -6.80 -3.70 -14.98
C PRO A 268 -7.55 -5.02 -14.82
N ASP A 269 -7.00 -6.12 -15.35
CA ASP A 269 -7.63 -7.44 -15.29
C ASP A 269 -7.70 -7.96 -13.85
N ASP A 270 -6.67 -7.68 -13.05
CA ASP A 270 -6.64 -8.03 -11.63
C ASP A 270 -7.70 -7.27 -10.82
N ILE A 271 -8.01 -6.04 -11.21
CA ILE A 271 -9.06 -5.24 -10.57
C ILE A 271 -10.44 -5.73 -10.99
N ALA A 272 -10.59 -6.20 -12.24
CA ALA A 272 -11.83 -6.80 -12.72
C ALA A 272 -12.15 -8.13 -12.01
N ASP A 273 -11.12 -8.93 -11.68
CA ASP A 273 -11.25 -10.18 -10.94
C ASP A 273 -10.39 -10.22 -9.66
N LEU A 274 -10.98 -9.75 -8.56
CA LEU A 274 -10.37 -9.82 -7.23
C LEU A 274 -10.52 -11.19 -6.55
N SER A 275 -11.18 -12.18 -7.19
CA SER A 275 -11.42 -13.49 -6.58
C SER A 275 -10.14 -14.27 -6.29
N LYS A 276 -9.06 -13.97 -7.00
CA LYS A 276 -7.71 -14.49 -6.74
C LYS A 276 -7.16 -14.11 -5.37
N PHE A 277 -7.64 -13.01 -4.77
CA PHE A 277 -7.26 -12.63 -3.41
C PHE A 277 -8.13 -13.35 -2.40
N LYS A 278 -7.57 -14.40 -1.79
CA LYS A 278 -8.24 -15.24 -0.78
C LYS A 278 -8.31 -14.57 0.60
N ILE A 279 -8.91 -13.38 0.66
CA ILE A 279 -9.13 -12.65 1.91
C ILE A 279 -10.45 -13.10 2.53
N TYR A 280 -10.45 -13.53 3.79
CA TYR A 280 -11.64 -14.10 4.44
C TYR A 280 -11.96 -13.47 5.79
N LYS A 281 -13.26 -13.36 6.10
CA LYS A 281 -13.73 -13.12 7.46
C LYS A 281 -14.02 -14.47 8.13
N SER A 282 -13.45 -14.69 9.31
CA SER A 282 -13.79 -15.84 10.14
C SER A 282 -15.26 -15.75 10.56
N LYS A 283 -15.99 -16.84 10.34
CA LYS A 283 -17.37 -17.03 10.78
C LYS A 283 -17.44 -18.29 11.60
N GLU A 284 -18.37 -18.32 12.53
CA GLU A 284 -18.67 -19.52 13.30
C GLU A 284 -20.16 -19.81 13.12
N ARG A 285 -20.49 -21.09 13.01
CA ARG A 285 -21.87 -21.57 13.10
C ARG A 285 -21.96 -22.60 14.19
N ASP A 286 -23.01 -22.48 14.98
CA ASP A 286 -23.34 -23.43 16.01
C ASP A 286 -24.23 -24.53 15.44
N CYS A 287 -24.00 -25.76 15.86
CA CYS A 287 -24.96 -26.84 15.66
C CYS A 287 -25.22 -27.59 16.96
N GLY A 288 -26.46 -28.05 17.10
CA GLY A 288 -26.91 -28.75 18.30
C GLY A 288 -26.70 -30.24 18.19
N VAL A 289 -26.43 -30.90 19.30
CA VAL A 289 -26.34 -32.36 19.39
C VAL A 289 -27.74 -32.91 19.62
N ASP A 290 -28.20 -33.78 18.72
CA ASP A 290 -29.51 -34.42 18.84
C ASP A 290 -29.45 -35.72 19.64
N ARG A 291 -28.46 -36.57 19.33
CA ARG A 291 -28.19 -37.82 20.04
C ARG A 291 -26.77 -38.29 19.75
N ILE A 292 -26.29 -39.21 20.58
CA ILE A 292 -24.98 -39.84 20.46
C ILE A 292 -25.23 -41.30 20.14
N THR A 293 -24.53 -41.81 19.14
CA THR A 293 -24.63 -43.21 18.74
C THR A 293 -23.56 -44.03 19.45
N ASP A 294 -22.33 -43.52 19.48
CA ASP A 294 -21.20 -44.13 20.18
C ASP A 294 -20.12 -43.06 20.50
N SER A 295 -18.97 -43.47 21.02
CA SER A 295 -17.87 -42.57 21.41
C SER A 295 -17.24 -41.77 20.26
N HIS A 296 -17.50 -42.15 19.01
CA HIS A 296 -16.98 -41.49 17.81
C HIS A 296 -18.09 -40.87 16.95
N ASN A 297 -19.34 -41.34 17.06
CA ASN A 297 -20.44 -40.95 16.19
C ASN A 297 -21.50 -40.14 16.93
N VAL A 298 -21.71 -38.91 16.48
CA VAL A 298 -22.69 -37.96 17.02
C VAL A 298 -23.66 -37.53 15.92
N ILE A 299 -24.95 -37.43 16.23
CA ILE A 299 -25.95 -36.89 15.33
C ILE A 299 -26.19 -35.42 15.67
N GLY A 300 -25.82 -34.54 14.74
CA GLY A 300 -26.03 -33.10 14.82
C GLY A 300 -27.36 -32.65 14.20
N LYS A 301 -27.83 -31.48 14.61
CA LYS A 301 -29.00 -30.77 14.09
C LYS A 301 -28.76 -29.25 14.07
N ASN A 302 -29.67 -28.51 13.44
CA ASN A 302 -29.71 -27.04 13.45
C ASN A 302 -28.50 -26.32 12.82
N LEU A 303 -27.81 -26.95 11.86
CA LEU A 303 -26.68 -26.32 11.17
C LEU A 303 -27.10 -25.49 9.93
N LEU A 304 -28.14 -25.97 9.25
CA LEU A 304 -28.68 -25.38 8.02
C LEU A 304 -30.21 -25.28 8.13
N SER A 305 -30.81 -24.32 7.39
CA SER A 305 -32.26 -24.24 7.25
C SER A 305 -32.80 -25.50 6.55
N LYS A 306 -34.07 -25.85 6.81
CA LYS A 306 -34.70 -27.09 6.34
C LYS A 306 -34.69 -27.30 4.81
N GLU A 307 -34.54 -26.24 4.04
CA GLU A 307 -34.52 -26.24 2.56
C GLU A 307 -33.10 -26.21 1.97
N SER A 308 -32.06 -26.20 2.81
CA SER A 308 -30.68 -26.09 2.38
C SER A 308 -30.02 -27.44 2.15
N ASP A 309 -29.27 -27.56 1.06
CA ASP A 309 -28.57 -28.77 0.68
C ASP A 309 -27.43 -29.11 1.66
N LEU A 310 -27.56 -30.26 2.32
CA LEU A 310 -26.55 -30.78 3.26
C LEU A 310 -25.28 -31.27 2.58
N SER A 311 -25.29 -31.52 1.27
CA SER A 311 -24.08 -31.94 0.53
C SER A 311 -22.92 -30.95 0.71
N ARG A 312 -23.23 -29.66 0.92
CA ARG A 312 -22.27 -28.55 1.04
C ARG A 312 -21.50 -28.52 2.35
N VAL A 313 -21.97 -29.25 3.37
CA VAL A 313 -21.34 -29.29 4.70
C VAL A 313 -20.70 -30.65 4.98
N ILE A 314 -20.88 -31.64 4.10
CA ILE A 314 -20.20 -32.92 4.20
C ILE A 314 -18.68 -32.70 4.05
N GLY A 315 -17.91 -33.37 4.90
CA GLY A 315 -16.46 -33.25 5.01
C GLY A 315 -15.99 -32.10 5.92
N LEU A 316 -16.87 -31.17 6.29
CA LEU A 316 -16.52 -30.05 7.14
C LEU A 316 -16.27 -30.50 8.59
N LYS A 317 -15.24 -29.91 9.20
CA LYS A 317 -14.83 -30.04 10.58
C LYS A 317 -15.79 -29.32 11.54
N VAL A 318 -16.06 -29.96 12.67
CA VAL A 318 -16.82 -29.42 13.79
C VAL A 318 -16.06 -29.71 15.08
N TYR A 319 -16.19 -28.82 16.06
CA TYR A 319 -15.44 -28.90 17.30
C TYR A 319 -16.36 -28.94 18.50
N THR A 320 -16.01 -29.75 19.50
CA THR A 320 -16.64 -29.72 20.82
C THR A 320 -16.17 -28.50 21.61
N LYS A 321 -16.79 -28.26 22.78
CA LYS A 321 -16.33 -27.25 23.73
C LYS A 321 -14.89 -27.51 24.22
N ASP A 322 -14.46 -28.77 24.19
CA ASP A 322 -13.13 -29.22 24.62
C ASP A 322 -12.13 -29.31 23.43
N ASN A 323 -12.48 -28.76 22.25
CA ASN A 323 -11.69 -28.77 21.02
C ASN A 323 -11.43 -30.16 20.41
N ASP A 324 -12.30 -31.15 20.68
CA ASP A 324 -12.25 -32.41 19.93
C ASP A 324 -12.69 -32.16 18.49
N GLU A 325 -11.86 -32.54 17.51
CA GLU A 325 -12.17 -32.40 16.08
C GLU A 325 -13.03 -33.57 15.60
N GLY A 326 -14.19 -33.26 15.04
CA GLY A 326 -15.04 -34.19 14.29
C GLY A 326 -15.30 -33.71 12.87
N ARG A 327 -15.85 -34.58 12.01
CA ARG A 327 -16.18 -34.27 10.61
C ARG A 327 -17.58 -34.72 10.26
N ILE A 328 -18.30 -33.90 9.49
CA ILE A 328 -19.64 -34.25 9.00
C ILE A 328 -19.50 -35.30 7.89
N GLU A 329 -20.06 -36.49 8.07
CA GLU A 329 -19.95 -37.58 7.09
C GLU A 329 -21.10 -37.61 6.09
N SER A 330 -22.33 -37.45 6.59
CA SER A 330 -23.53 -37.67 5.79
C SER A 330 -24.76 -37.01 6.37
N SER A 331 -25.80 -36.85 5.54
CA SER A 331 -27.13 -36.48 5.99
C SER A 331 -27.79 -37.65 6.74
N PHE A 332 -28.60 -37.33 7.74
CA PHE A 332 -29.28 -38.31 8.57
C PHE A 332 -30.80 -38.08 8.54
N GLY A 333 -31.51 -38.93 7.79
CA GLY A 333 -32.97 -38.89 7.66
C GLY A 333 -33.51 -37.65 6.93
N LYS A 334 -34.81 -37.36 7.11
CA LYS A 334 -35.54 -36.27 6.40
C LYS A 334 -35.50 -34.90 7.09
N THR A 335 -34.81 -34.76 8.23
CA THR A 335 -35.02 -33.64 9.19
C THR A 335 -33.86 -32.66 9.30
N GLY A 336 -33.00 -32.55 8.28
CA GLY A 336 -31.84 -31.65 8.32
C GLY A 336 -30.80 -32.03 9.38
N LYS A 337 -30.85 -33.27 9.87
CA LYS A 337 -29.86 -33.85 10.78
C LYS A 337 -28.71 -34.43 9.96
N PHE A 338 -27.56 -34.58 10.60
CA PHE A 338 -26.34 -35.06 9.96
C PHE A 338 -25.50 -35.87 10.93
N LYS A 339 -24.71 -36.79 10.39
CA LYS A 339 -23.79 -37.63 11.14
C LYS A 339 -22.43 -36.95 11.22
N ILE A 340 -21.86 -36.91 12.41
CA ILE A 340 -20.53 -36.37 12.70
C ILE A 340 -19.68 -37.52 13.23
N TYR A 341 -18.48 -37.67 12.69
CA TYR A 341 -17.49 -38.64 13.12
C TYR A 341 -16.27 -37.94 13.75
N PHE A 342 -15.94 -38.31 14.98
CA PHE A 342 -14.77 -37.85 15.73
C PHE A 342 -13.67 -38.92 15.67
N PRO A 343 -12.64 -38.78 14.82
CA PRO A 343 -11.62 -39.82 14.61
C PRO A 343 -10.83 -40.18 15.87
N ASN A 344 -10.67 -39.25 16.81
CA ASN A 344 -9.95 -39.48 18.08
C ASN A 344 -10.91 -39.78 19.25
N GLY A 345 -12.20 -39.99 18.96
CA GLY A 345 -13.26 -40.01 19.96
C GLY A 345 -13.50 -38.62 20.57
N VAL A 346 -14.43 -38.55 21.52
CA VAL A 346 -14.68 -37.32 22.28
C VAL A 346 -14.13 -37.46 23.69
N THR A 347 -13.29 -36.50 24.11
CA THR A 347 -12.60 -36.53 25.42
C THR A 347 -13.57 -36.47 26.59
N LYS A 348 -14.66 -35.70 26.46
CA LYS A 348 -15.79 -35.71 27.40
C LYS A 348 -17.05 -36.20 26.69
N PRO A 349 -17.93 -36.95 27.38
CA PRO A 349 -19.20 -37.34 26.79
C PRO A 349 -19.99 -36.07 26.45
N VAL A 350 -20.18 -35.84 25.16
CA VAL A 350 -21.15 -34.85 24.68
C VAL A 350 -22.52 -35.24 25.25
N GLN A 351 -23.45 -34.30 25.37
CA GLN A 351 -24.81 -34.58 25.78
C GLN A 351 -25.81 -34.09 24.73
N LYS A 352 -27.01 -34.67 24.73
CA LYS A 352 -28.11 -34.16 23.92
C LYS A 352 -28.39 -32.71 24.32
N GLY A 353 -28.39 -31.81 23.35
CA GLY A 353 -28.56 -30.37 23.58
C GLY A 353 -27.25 -29.59 23.66
N ASP A 354 -26.09 -30.24 23.70
CA ASP A 354 -24.82 -29.54 23.58
C ASP A 354 -24.66 -28.85 22.22
N THR A 355 -23.88 -27.78 22.23
CA THR A 355 -23.53 -27.01 21.03
C THR A 355 -22.12 -27.38 20.58
N LEU A 356 -22.00 -27.71 19.31
CA LEU A 356 -20.74 -27.88 18.59
C LEU A 356 -20.51 -26.65 17.71
N LYS A 357 -19.23 -26.29 17.56
CA LYS A 357 -18.81 -25.11 16.80
C LYS A 357 -18.25 -25.51 15.45
N MET A 358 -18.71 -24.86 14.41
CA MET A 358 -18.22 -25.03 13.05
C MET A 358 -17.57 -23.73 12.58
N PRO A 359 -16.23 -23.60 12.63
CA PRO A 359 -15.54 -22.45 12.07
C PRO A 359 -15.67 -22.48 10.56
N LEU A 360 -15.78 -21.32 9.94
CA LEU A 360 -16.05 -21.12 8.52
C LEU A 360 -15.27 -19.91 8.02
N LYS A 361 -14.89 -19.94 6.74
CA LYS A 361 -14.29 -18.80 6.08
C LYS A 361 -15.30 -18.19 5.12
N LYS A 362 -15.59 -16.90 5.29
CA LYS A 362 -16.37 -16.12 4.31
C LYS A 362 -15.42 -15.23 3.52
N PHE A 363 -15.08 -15.64 2.30
CA PHE A 363 -14.22 -14.85 1.41
C PHE A 363 -14.88 -13.53 0.99
N VAL A 364 -14.10 -12.45 1.00
CA VAL A 364 -14.54 -11.10 0.68
C VAL A 364 -14.87 -10.97 -0.81
N PHE A 365 -14.06 -11.59 -1.68
CA PHE A 365 -14.18 -11.51 -3.14
C PHE A 365 -14.71 -12.80 -3.80
N ALA A 366 -15.48 -13.62 -3.06
CA ALA A 366 -16.05 -14.84 -3.61
C ALA A 366 -16.90 -14.56 -4.86
N LEU A 367 -16.74 -15.37 -5.91
CA LEU A 367 -17.61 -15.39 -7.08
C LEU A 367 -19.05 -15.68 -6.65
N GLN A 368 -20.04 -15.24 -7.44
CA GLN A 368 -21.47 -15.41 -7.06
C GLN A 368 -21.85 -16.87 -6.80
N GLU A 369 -21.23 -17.82 -7.51
CA GLU A 369 -21.42 -19.26 -7.30
C GLU A 369 -20.82 -19.76 -5.97
N ASP A 370 -19.68 -19.20 -5.56
CA ASP A 370 -18.97 -19.57 -4.33
C ASP A 370 -19.47 -18.83 -3.09
N LYS A 371 -20.15 -17.68 -3.23
CA LYS A 371 -20.83 -16.98 -2.12
C LYS A 371 -21.83 -17.88 -1.37
N LYS A 372 -22.31 -18.94 -2.03
CA LYS A 372 -23.23 -19.94 -1.49
C LYS A 372 -22.55 -21.22 -0.99
N LYS A 373 -21.23 -21.38 -1.19
CA LYS A 373 -20.44 -22.50 -0.67
C LYS A 373 -19.86 -22.13 0.70
N LEU A 374 -20.12 -22.96 1.70
CA LEU A 374 -19.47 -22.85 3.00
C LEU A 374 -18.10 -23.52 2.86
N LEU A 375 -17.03 -22.72 2.87
CA LEU A 375 -15.67 -23.23 2.76
C LEU A 375 -15.03 -23.23 4.15
N GLN A 376 -14.41 -24.36 4.50
CA GLN A 376 -13.43 -24.44 5.58
C GLN A 376 -12.05 -24.55 4.95
N GLY A 377 -11.08 -23.91 5.59
CA GLY A 377 -9.67 -24.05 5.23
C GLY A 377 -9.04 -25.23 5.95
#